data_AF-A0A923WR13-F1
#
_entry.id   AF-A0A923WR13-F1
#
_cell.length_a   1.000
_cell.length_b   1.000
_cell.length_c   1.000
_cell.angle_alpha   90.00
_cell.angle_beta   90.00
_cell.angle_gamma   90.00
#
_symmetry.space_group_name_H-M   'P 1'
#
loop_
_entity.id
_entity.type
_entity.pdbx_description
1 polymer ?
#
loop_
_entity_poly.entity_id
_entity_poly.type
_entity_poly.pdbx_seq_one_letter_code
_entity_poly.pdbx_strand_id
1 'polypeptide(L)'
;TEALAKKLNLNKSQYTMTFQSRLGVKQWLQPYTDYVLKSLPTEGIKDISVVSPAFVADCLETLEEIGLEARHTFKENGGEHFNYIECLNADHEWVKGFSEYLRDSRNLENL
;
A
#
# COMPACT_ATOMS: atom_id res chain seq x y z
N THR A 1 -2.11 6.76 -4.98
CA THR A 1 -1.63 5.71 -5.91
C THR A 1 -1.14 6.24 -7.24
N GLU A 2 -1.92 7.03 -8.00
CA GLU A 2 -1.52 7.44 -9.36
C GLU A 2 -0.23 8.26 -9.43
N ALA A 3 -0.01 9.19 -8.49
CA ALA A 3 1.23 9.97 -8.44
C ALA A 3 2.47 9.07 -8.26
N LEU A 4 2.39 8.04 -7.42
CA LEU A 4 3.47 7.07 -7.21
C LEU A 4 3.71 6.23 -8.46
N ALA A 5 2.66 5.69 -9.08
CA ALA A 5 2.77 4.93 -10.32
C ALA A 5 3.44 5.75 -11.44
N LYS A 6 3.05 7.03 -11.59
CA LYS A 6 3.68 7.95 -12.53
C LYS A 6 5.17 8.16 -12.22
N LYS A 7 5.53 8.36 -10.95
CA LYS A 7 6.93 8.57 -10.52
C LYS A 7 7.80 7.34 -10.80
N LEU A 8 7.23 6.14 -10.68
CA LEU A 8 7.88 4.86 -10.95
C LEU A 8 7.79 4.41 -12.42
N ASN A 9 7.18 5.21 -13.30
CA ASN A 9 6.93 4.87 -14.71
C ASN A 9 6.17 3.55 -14.91
N LEU A 10 5.21 3.25 -14.03
CA LEU A 10 4.37 2.06 -14.13
C LEU A 10 3.17 2.32 -15.05
N ASN A 11 2.88 1.36 -15.92
CA ASN A 11 1.64 1.34 -16.69
C ASN A 11 0.49 0.70 -15.87
N LYS A 12 -0.75 0.84 -16.37
CA LYS A 12 -1.96 0.40 -15.66
C LYS A 12 -2.05 -1.12 -15.44
N SER A 13 -1.31 -1.96 -16.16
CA SER A 13 -1.28 -3.41 -15.93
C SER A 13 -0.22 -3.83 -14.91
N GLN A 14 0.64 -2.92 -14.45
CA GLN A 14 1.72 -3.21 -13.50
C GLN A 14 1.36 -2.92 -12.04
N TYR A 15 0.19 -2.33 -11.78
CA TYR A 15 -0.26 -2.06 -10.42
C TYR A 15 -1.77 -2.12 -10.31
N THR A 16 -2.24 -2.43 -9.11
CA THR A 16 -3.66 -2.36 -8.74
C THR A 16 -3.79 -1.70 -7.37
N MET A 17 -4.97 -1.15 -7.08
CA MET A 17 -5.30 -0.59 -5.78
C MET A 17 -6.43 -1.40 -5.18
N THR A 18 -6.24 -1.85 -3.95
CA THR A 18 -7.21 -2.68 -3.22
C THR A 18 -7.52 -2.07 -1.86
N PHE A 19 -8.54 -2.61 -1.21
CA PHE A 19 -9.03 -2.13 0.08
C PHE A 19 -9.10 -3.28 1.09
N GLN A 20 -8.64 -3.03 2.31
CA GLN A 20 -8.54 -4.01 3.39
C GLN A 20 -9.40 -3.64 4.62
N SER A 21 -9.26 -4.42 5.70
CA SER A 21 -9.82 -4.16 7.03
C SER A 21 -11.34 -3.96 7.04
N ARG A 22 -12.06 -4.83 6.32
CA ARG A 22 -13.52 -4.78 6.19
C ARG A 22 -14.19 -5.42 7.39
N LEU A 23 -15.19 -4.75 7.96
CA LEU A 23 -15.92 -5.22 9.14
C LEU A 23 -17.40 -5.47 8.84
N GLY A 24 -17.93 -6.57 9.39
CA GLY A 24 -19.33 -6.94 9.25
C GLY A 24 -19.72 -7.38 7.84
N VAL A 25 -21.03 -7.50 7.61
CA VAL A 25 -21.60 -8.11 6.39
C VAL A 25 -21.97 -7.11 5.29
N LYS A 26 -21.85 -5.81 5.56
CA LYS A 26 -22.16 -4.77 4.56
C LYS A 26 -21.10 -4.77 3.47
N GLN A 27 -21.46 -4.33 2.27
CA GLN A 27 -20.50 -4.16 1.20
C GLN A 27 -19.61 -2.95 1.47
N TRP A 28 -18.29 -3.14 1.30
CA TRP A 28 -17.27 -2.10 1.42
C TRP A 28 -16.71 -1.75 0.03
N LEU A 29 -15.83 -0.75 -0.01
CA LEU A 29 -15.13 -0.35 -1.23
C LEU A 29 -14.29 -1.50 -1.79
N GLN A 30 -14.35 -1.67 -3.11
CA GLN A 30 -13.72 -2.76 -3.86
C GLN A 30 -12.65 -2.21 -4.82
N PRO A 31 -11.67 -3.03 -5.24
CA PRO A 31 -11.54 -4.48 -4.98
C PRO A 31 -10.94 -4.80 -3.61
N TYR A 32 -11.25 -5.97 -3.09
CA TYR A 32 -10.80 -6.40 -1.77
C TYR A 32 -9.42 -7.04 -1.80
N THR A 33 -8.52 -6.66 -0.88
CA THR A 33 -7.12 -7.09 -0.88
C THR A 33 -6.98 -8.62 -0.84
N ASP A 34 -7.69 -9.30 0.07
CA ASP A 34 -7.66 -10.75 0.23
C ASP A 34 -8.15 -11.50 -1.02
N TYR A 35 -9.14 -10.99 -1.73
CA TYR A 35 -9.65 -11.63 -2.94
C TYR A 35 -8.71 -11.44 -4.13
N VAL A 36 -8.13 -10.25 -4.27
CA VAL A 36 -7.14 -9.99 -5.33
C VAL A 36 -5.89 -10.85 -5.09
N LEU A 37 -5.37 -10.92 -3.87
CA LEU A 37 -4.18 -11.72 -3.58
C LEU A 37 -4.37 -13.21 -3.86
N LYS A 38 -5.59 -13.74 -3.68
CA LYS A 38 -5.91 -15.13 -4.05
C LYS A 38 -5.92 -15.35 -5.56
N SER A 39 -6.33 -14.36 -6.35
CA SER A 39 -6.46 -14.52 -7.81
C SER A 39 -5.12 -14.39 -8.55
N LEU A 40 -4.26 -13.47 -8.11
CA LEU A 40 -3.01 -13.11 -8.80
C LEU A 40 -2.14 -14.31 -9.22
N PRO A 41 -1.86 -15.32 -8.36
CA PRO A 41 -1.04 -16.46 -8.78
C PRO A 41 -1.67 -17.30 -9.90
N THR A 42 -2.99 -17.43 -9.91
CA THR A 42 -3.73 -18.18 -10.95
C THR A 42 -3.74 -17.45 -12.29
N GLU A 43 -3.57 -16.12 -12.25
CA GLU A 43 -3.35 -15.24 -13.41
C GLU A 43 -1.87 -15.21 -13.85
N GLY A 44 -0.99 -15.97 -13.19
CA GLY A 44 0.44 -16.05 -13.49
C GLY A 44 1.29 -14.97 -12.80
N ILE A 45 0.70 -14.11 -11.97
CA ILE A 45 1.42 -13.08 -11.21
C ILE A 45 1.84 -13.67 -9.87
N LYS A 46 3.12 -14.08 -9.78
CA LYS A 46 3.67 -14.78 -8.62
C LYS A 46 4.73 -14.00 -7.84
N ASP A 47 5.11 -12.82 -8.33
CA ASP A 47 6.04 -11.91 -7.68
C ASP A 47 5.39 -10.53 -7.55
N ILE A 48 5.16 -10.09 -6.31
CA ILE A 48 4.49 -8.82 -6.02
C ILE A 48 5.22 -8.03 -4.95
N SER A 49 5.14 -6.70 -5.08
CA SER A 49 5.45 -5.75 -4.01
C SER A 49 4.17 -5.05 -3.56
N VAL A 50 3.97 -4.91 -2.26
CA VAL A 50 2.78 -4.32 -1.64
C VAL A 50 3.20 -3.11 -0.80
N VAL A 51 2.49 -2.00 -1.00
CA VAL A 51 2.65 -0.74 -0.25
C VAL A 51 1.31 -0.34 0.35
N SER A 52 1.35 0.34 1.51
CA SER A 52 0.16 0.87 2.20
C SER A 52 0.15 2.39 2.18
N PRO A 53 -0.11 3.05 1.04
CA PRO A 53 0.10 4.50 0.88
C PRO A 53 -0.84 5.39 1.69
N ALA A 54 -1.86 4.81 2.33
CA ALA A 54 -2.75 5.51 3.26
C ALA A 54 -2.15 5.65 4.67
N PHE A 55 -1.03 4.96 4.95
CA PHE A 55 -0.32 5.00 6.21
C PHE A 55 1.08 5.58 6.02
N VAL A 56 1.48 6.45 6.95
CA VAL A 56 2.82 7.06 6.97
C VAL A 56 3.76 6.29 7.88
N ALA A 57 3.23 5.65 8.92
CA ALA A 57 3.98 4.82 9.86
C ALA A 57 3.33 3.45 9.98
N ASP A 58 4.14 2.44 10.25
CA ASP A 58 3.67 1.09 10.44
C ASP A 58 2.82 0.94 11.70
N CYS A 59 1.77 0.13 11.59
CA CYS A 59 0.81 -0.16 12.63
C CYS A 59 0.33 -1.61 12.51
N LEU A 60 -0.67 -2.00 13.31
CA LEU A 60 -1.19 -3.37 13.29
C LEU A 60 -1.70 -3.76 11.90
N GLU A 61 -2.44 -2.85 11.25
CA GLU A 61 -3.03 -3.05 9.93
C GLU A 61 -1.99 -3.20 8.82
N THR A 62 -0.77 -2.70 9.00
CA THR A 62 0.28 -2.80 7.97
C THR A 62 1.23 -3.96 8.24
N LEU A 63 1.61 -4.19 9.50
CA LEU A 63 2.54 -5.26 9.86
C LEU A 63 1.85 -6.63 9.90
N GLU A 64 0.69 -6.72 10.54
CA GLU A 64 -0.01 -8.00 10.73
C GLU A 64 -0.88 -8.32 9.51
N GLU A 65 -1.86 -7.48 9.20
CA GLU A 65 -2.83 -7.77 8.11
C GLU A 65 -2.14 -7.81 6.74
N ILE A 66 -1.30 -6.83 6.41
CA ILE A 66 -0.57 -6.82 5.12
C ILE A 66 0.74 -7.61 5.19
N GLY A 67 1.57 -7.40 6.20
CA GLY A 67 2.90 -8.02 6.27
C GLY A 67 2.86 -9.54 6.44
N LEU A 68 1.89 -10.06 7.20
CA LEU A 68 1.76 -11.49 7.53
C LEU A 68 0.55 -12.15 6.87
N GLU A 69 -0.68 -11.68 7.11
CA GLU A 69 -1.90 -12.38 6.66
C GLU A 69 -2.06 -12.34 5.12
N ALA A 70 -1.84 -11.18 4.51
CA ALA A 70 -1.85 -11.03 3.05
C ALA A 70 -0.71 -11.82 2.39
N ARG A 71 0.49 -11.81 2.98
CA ARG A 71 1.61 -12.66 2.55
C ARG A 71 1.22 -14.13 2.58
N HIS A 72 0.67 -14.59 3.69
CA HIS A 72 0.21 -15.96 3.86
C HIS A 72 -0.83 -16.32 2.79
N THR A 73 -1.86 -15.50 2.63
CA THR A 73 -2.91 -15.67 1.61
C THR A 73 -2.33 -15.81 0.20
N PHE A 74 -1.41 -14.92 -0.20
CA PHE A 74 -0.79 -14.96 -1.53
C PHE A 74 0.04 -16.23 -1.74
N LYS A 75 0.85 -16.62 -0.74
CA LYS A 75 1.71 -17.80 -0.79
C LYS A 75 0.92 -19.11 -0.83
N GLU A 76 -0.12 -19.24 -0.02
CA GLU A 76 -1.00 -20.41 -0.02
C GLU A 76 -1.70 -20.65 -1.37
N ASN A 77 -1.93 -19.58 -2.14
CA ASN A 77 -2.58 -19.66 -3.45
C ASN A 77 -1.59 -19.80 -4.61
N GLY A 78 -0.30 -20.05 -4.33
CA GLY A 78 0.71 -20.35 -5.35
C GLY A 78 1.62 -19.17 -5.73
N GLY A 79 1.57 -18.07 -4.98
CA GLY A 79 2.51 -16.97 -5.09
C GLY A 79 3.93 -17.36 -4.64
N GLU A 80 4.95 -16.80 -5.27
CA GLU A 80 6.35 -17.18 -5.06
C GLU A 80 7.16 -16.12 -4.33
N HIS A 81 6.90 -14.84 -4.58
CA HIS A 81 7.60 -13.72 -3.94
C HIS A 81 6.59 -12.65 -3.50
N PHE A 82 6.64 -12.32 -2.21
CA PHE A 82 5.80 -11.29 -1.61
C PHE A 82 6.71 -10.34 -0.87
N ASN A 83 6.83 -9.12 -1.39
CA ASN A 83 7.64 -8.07 -0.80
C ASN A 83 6.72 -7.03 -0.17
N TYR A 84 6.67 -7.00 1.16
CA TYR A 84 6.03 -5.90 1.86
C TYR A 84 7.02 -4.74 1.95
N ILE A 85 6.62 -3.56 1.48
CA ILE A 85 7.40 -2.34 1.59
C ILE A 85 6.87 -1.58 2.81
N GLU A 86 7.76 -1.39 3.78
CA GLU A 86 7.45 -0.67 5.03
C GLU A 86 6.93 0.74 4.77
N CYS A 87 6.18 1.26 5.74
CA CYS A 87 5.75 2.65 5.68
C CYS A 87 6.95 3.59 5.81
N LEU A 88 6.76 4.88 5.53
CA LEU A 88 7.83 5.87 5.59
C LEU A 88 8.47 5.97 6.99
N ASN A 89 7.71 5.69 8.05
CA ASN A 89 8.18 5.66 9.42
C ASN A 89 8.96 6.94 9.78
N ALA A 90 10.19 6.79 10.30
CA ALA A 90 11.07 7.89 10.66
C ALA A 90 12.08 8.23 9.54
N ASP A 91 11.78 7.90 8.28
CA ASP A 91 12.64 8.23 7.15
C ASP A 91 12.99 9.73 7.14
N HIS A 92 14.28 10.01 6.98
CA HIS A 92 14.82 11.35 7.14
C HIS A 92 14.28 12.32 6.08
N GLU A 93 14.19 11.88 4.82
CA GLU A 93 13.73 12.71 3.72
C GLU A 93 12.23 12.98 3.82
N TRP A 94 11.44 12.00 4.26
CA TRP A 94 10.03 12.20 4.59
C TRP A 94 9.83 13.25 5.68
N VAL A 95 10.49 13.09 6.83
CA VAL A 95 10.35 14.02 7.96
C VAL A 95 10.77 15.44 7.57
N LYS A 96 11.88 15.55 6.83
CA LYS A 96 12.37 16.83 6.33
C LYS A 96 11.38 17.48 5.36
N GLY A 97 10.91 16.74 4.35
CA GLY A 97 9.98 17.26 3.35
C GLY A 97 8.64 17.68 3.95
N PHE A 98 8.12 16.92 4.91
CA PHE A 98 6.89 17.31 5.63
C PHE A 98 7.11 18.55 6.51
N SER A 99 8.28 18.66 7.17
CA SER A 99 8.64 19.85 7.94
C SER A 99 8.72 21.10 7.07
N GLU A 100 9.31 21.01 5.89
CA GLU A 100 9.38 22.08 4.89
C GLU A 100 7.97 22.48 4.42
N TYR A 101 7.14 21.50 4.05
CA TYR A 101 5.74 21.72 3.66
C TYR A 101 4.95 22.50 4.72
N LEU A 102 5.11 22.17 6.01
CA LEU A 102 4.44 22.88 7.12
C LEU A 102 4.98 24.31 7.33
N ARG A 103 6.24 24.59 7.01
CA ARG A 103 6.78 25.95 7.07
C ARG A 103 6.21 26.79 5.93
N ASP A 104 6.19 26.24 4.72
CA ASP A 104 5.69 26.93 3.53
C ASP A 104 4.19 27.23 3.64
N SER A 105 3.41 26.27 4.15
CA SER A 105 1.96 26.43 4.35
C SER A 105 1.62 27.58 5.32
N ARG A 106 2.43 27.77 6.37
CA ARG A 106 2.27 28.87 7.32
C ARG A 106 2.61 30.24 6.73
N ASN A 107 3.50 30.29 5.75
CA ASN A 107 3.81 31.54 5.06
C ASN A 107 2.66 31.99 4.14
N LEU A 108 1.85 31.05 3.64
CA LEU A 108 0.65 31.35 2.84
C LEU A 108 -0.52 31.89 3.68
N GLU A 109 -0.63 31.50 4.96
CA GLU A 109 -1.66 32.01 5.88
C GLU A 109 -1.37 33.43 6.41
N ASN A 110 -0.16 33.93 6.21
CA ASN A 110 0.26 35.28 6.62
C ASN A 110 0.27 36.31 5.45
N LEU A 111 -0.28 35.94 4.29
CA LEU A 111 -0.54 36.79 3.13
C LEU A 111 -2.03 37.05 2.98
#